data_AF-A0A7S4HE16-F1
#
_entry.id   AF-A0A7S4HE16-F1
#
_cell.length_a   1.000
_cell.length_b   1.000
_cell.length_c   1.000
_cell.angle_alpha   90.00
_cell.angle_beta   90.00
_cell.angle_gamma   90.00
#
_symmetry.space_group_name_H-M   'P 1'
#
loop_
_entity.id
_entity.type
_entity.pdbx_description
1 polymer ?
#
loop_
_entity_poly.entity_id
_entity_poly.type
_entity_poly.pdbx_seq_one_letter_code
_entity_poly.pdbx_strand_id
1 'polypeptide(L)'
;MHFNYRYFETEGGVWWFGGGSDLTPSYLVEEDVKHFHGTYKDVCDKHNPEYYEKFKKWADEYFSIKHRGETRGLGGIFFDDLNDKEPDEIFAFSKECLDSVVPAYLPLVAKHKDDEYTEQQKQWQQMRRGRYVEFNLVYDRGTVFGLKTGGRIESILMSLPETARWEYNHKVVEGTPEAEILDAFKNPRDWF
;
A
#
# COMPACT_ATOMS: atom_id res chain seq x y z
N MET A 1 -6.61 -0.40 -1.92
CA MET A 1 -5.26 -0.02 -2.37
C MET A 1 -4.99 1.42 -1.95
N HIS A 2 -3.74 1.84 -2.00
CA HIS A 2 -3.37 3.25 -1.93
C HIS A 2 -2.28 3.54 -2.97
N PHE A 3 -2.20 4.79 -3.41
CA PHE A 3 -1.11 5.27 -4.25
C PHE A 3 -0.79 6.73 -3.92
N ASN A 4 0.48 7.10 -4.08
CA ASN A 4 0.96 8.47 -3.97
C ASN A 4 2.11 8.65 -4.97
N TYR A 5 2.15 9.78 -5.67
CA TYR A 5 3.29 10.19 -6.48
C TYR A 5 3.44 11.70 -6.33
N ARG A 6 4.63 12.16 -5.95
CA ARG A 6 4.89 13.57 -5.64
C ARG A 6 6.29 13.98 -6.07
N TYR A 7 6.42 15.28 -6.28
CA TYR A 7 7.68 15.98 -6.49
C TYR A 7 7.84 17.01 -5.37
N PHE A 8 9.07 17.18 -4.89
CA PHE A 8 9.42 18.25 -3.96
C PHE A 8 10.67 18.96 -4.46
N GLU A 9 10.70 20.28 -4.32
CA GLU A 9 11.83 21.13 -4.65
C GLU A 9 11.90 22.32 -3.69
N THR A 10 13.12 22.75 -3.40
CA THR A 10 13.42 23.95 -2.59
C THR A 10 13.98 25.05 -3.49
N GLU A 11 13.87 26.31 -3.05
CA GLU A 11 14.53 27.44 -3.72
C GLU A 11 16.06 27.28 -3.82
N GLY A 12 16.67 26.43 -2.97
CA GLY A 12 18.09 26.10 -3.00
C GLY A 12 18.49 25.05 -4.04
N GLY A 13 17.55 24.58 -4.88
CA GLY A 13 17.80 23.59 -5.94
C GLY A 13 17.88 22.14 -5.46
N VAL A 14 17.58 21.86 -4.20
CA VAL A 14 17.41 20.46 -3.72
C VAL A 14 16.03 19.98 -4.14
N TRP A 15 15.96 18.83 -4.80
CA TRP A 15 14.74 18.20 -5.28
C TRP A 15 14.77 16.68 -5.14
N TRP A 16 13.59 16.06 -5.12
CA TRP A 16 13.42 14.62 -5.21
C TRP A 16 11.98 14.23 -5.57
N PHE A 17 11.82 13.00 -6.06
CA PHE A 17 10.53 12.35 -6.18
C PHE A 17 10.29 11.38 -5.03
N GLY A 18 9.01 11.22 -4.68
CA GLY A 18 8.57 10.17 -3.77
C GLY A 18 7.24 9.61 -4.22
N GLY A 19 6.97 8.36 -3.86
CA GLY A 19 5.73 7.73 -4.24
C GLY A 19 5.70 6.24 -4.04
N GLY A 20 4.70 5.62 -4.66
CA GLY A 20 4.44 4.21 -4.54
C GLY A 20 2.96 3.88 -4.63
N SER A 21 2.70 2.59 -4.76
CA SER A 21 1.36 2.01 -4.78
C SER A 21 1.38 0.70 -4.03
N ASP A 22 0.35 0.45 -3.24
CA ASP A 22 0.29 -0.72 -2.35
C ASP A 22 -1.11 -1.33 -2.26
N LEU A 23 -1.13 -2.64 -2.02
CA LEU A 23 -2.35 -3.46 -2.00
C LEU A 23 -2.65 -3.94 -0.57
N THR A 24 -3.88 -3.72 -0.11
CA THR A 24 -4.36 -4.14 1.22
C THR A 24 -5.67 -4.93 1.07
N PRO A 25 -5.61 -6.22 0.71
CA PRO A 25 -6.81 -7.02 0.54
C PRO A 25 -7.34 -7.52 1.91
N SER A 26 -8.62 -7.90 1.96
CA SER A 26 -9.18 -8.56 3.17
C SER A 26 -9.03 -10.07 3.13
N TYR A 27 -8.88 -10.65 1.93
CA TYR A 27 -8.70 -12.08 1.67
C TYR A 27 -7.60 -12.25 0.63
N LEU A 28 -6.83 -13.34 0.72
CA LEU A 28 -5.75 -13.60 -0.21
C LEU A 28 -6.30 -14.20 -1.51
N VAL A 29 -5.99 -13.57 -2.63
CA VAL A 29 -6.16 -14.13 -3.98
C VAL A 29 -4.81 -14.00 -4.67
N GLU A 30 -4.00 -15.06 -4.70
CA GLU A 30 -2.61 -14.97 -5.15
C GLU A 30 -2.46 -14.45 -6.58
N GLU A 31 -3.38 -14.82 -7.47
CA GLU A 31 -3.39 -14.35 -8.85
C GLU A 31 -3.47 -12.82 -8.94
N ASP A 32 -4.35 -12.22 -8.13
CA ASP A 32 -4.56 -10.77 -8.08
C ASP A 32 -3.32 -10.04 -7.53
N VAL A 33 -2.68 -10.62 -6.52
CA VAL A 33 -1.46 -10.07 -5.93
C VAL A 33 -0.33 -10.13 -6.96
N LYS A 34 -0.18 -11.25 -7.67
CA LYS A 34 0.80 -11.41 -8.75
C LYS A 34 0.53 -10.45 -9.91
N HIS A 35 -0.72 -10.23 -10.29
CA HIS A 35 -1.10 -9.23 -11.30
C HIS A 35 -0.68 -7.82 -10.88
N PHE A 36 -1.03 -7.42 -9.66
CA PHE A 36 -0.67 -6.10 -9.11
C PHE A 36 0.85 -5.91 -9.06
N HIS A 37 1.57 -6.86 -8.48
CA HIS A 37 3.03 -6.82 -8.39
C HIS A 37 3.71 -6.91 -9.76
N GLY A 38 3.17 -7.68 -10.70
CA GLY A 38 3.69 -7.83 -12.05
C GLY A 38 3.60 -6.54 -12.84
N THR A 39 2.47 -5.85 -12.71
CA THR A 39 2.27 -4.53 -13.35
C THR A 39 3.34 -3.53 -12.90
N TYR A 40 3.63 -3.44 -11.60
CA TYR A 40 4.67 -2.54 -11.10
C TYR A 40 6.09 -3.04 -11.36
N LYS A 41 6.31 -4.36 -11.39
CA LYS A 41 7.59 -4.93 -11.81
C LYS A 41 7.92 -4.55 -13.25
N ASP A 42 6.99 -4.67 -14.17
CA ASP A 42 7.18 -4.33 -15.59
C ASP A 42 7.59 -2.85 -15.76
N VAL A 43 6.92 -1.94 -15.03
CA VAL A 43 7.28 -0.51 -15.04
C VAL A 43 8.65 -0.29 -14.43
N CYS A 44 8.93 -0.85 -13.25
CA CYS A 44 10.23 -0.73 -12.62
C CYS A 44 11.35 -1.24 -13.53
N ASP A 45 11.24 -2.46 -14.05
CA ASP A 45 12.24 -3.10 -14.91
C ASP A 45 12.53 -2.28 -16.17
N LYS A 46 11.52 -1.64 -16.74
CA LYS A 46 11.66 -0.76 -17.91
C LYS A 46 12.54 0.48 -17.64
N HIS A 47 12.49 1.04 -16.42
CA HIS A 47 13.24 2.24 -16.05
C HIS A 47 14.58 1.93 -15.36
N ASN A 48 14.61 0.89 -14.53
CA ASN A 48 15.80 0.33 -13.91
C ASN A 48 15.48 -1.07 -13.34
N PRO A 49 16.16 -2.14 -13.81
CA PRO A 49 15.96 -3.51 -13.33
C PRO A 49 16.08 -3.72 -11.82
N GLU A 50 16.77 -2.84 -11.09
CA GLU A 50 16.93 -2.92 -9.63
C GLU A 50 15.77 -2.27 -8.86
N TYR A 51 14.93 -1.46 -9.51
CA TYR A 51 13.90 -0.67 -8.83
C TYR A 51 12.84 -1.53 -8.16
N TYR A 52 12.37 -2.60 -8.80
CA TYR A 52 11.31 -3.42 -8.22
C TYR A 52 11.76 -4.06 -6.91
N GLU A 53 12.92 -4.72 -6.89
CA GLU A 53 13.46 -5.37 -5.70
C GLU A 53 13.64 -4.36 -4.56
N LYS A 54 14.28 -3.21 -4.86
CA LYS A 54 14.52 -2.14 -3.89
C LYS A 54 13.22 -1.56 -3.33
N PHE A 55 12.28 -1.19 -4.19
CA PHE A 55 11.06 -0.48 -3.79
C PHE A 55 10.00 -1.40 -3.20
N LYS A 56 9.96 -2.68 -3.59
CA LYS A 56 9.11 -3.69 -2.95
C LYS A 56 9.59 -3.94 -1.53
N LYS A 57 10.89 -4.17 -1.34
CA LYS A 57 11.46 -4.34 0.01
C LYS A 57 11.17 -3.14 0.89
N TRP A 58 11.34 -1.92 0.35
CA TRP A 58 11.03 -0.71 1.10
C TRP A 58 9.53 -0.60 1.44
N ALA A 59 8.63 -1.02 0.54
CA ALA A 59 7.20 -1.06 0.85
C ALA A 59 6.89 -1.99 2.03
N ASP A 60 7.47 -3.19 2.07
CA ASP A 60 7.27 -4.15 3.17
C ASP A 60 7.76 -3.59 4.52
N GLU A 61 8.89 -2.88 4.51
CA GLU A 61 9.47 -2.25 5.70
C GLU A 61 8.69 -1.00 6.14
N TYR A 62 8.27 -0.16 5.20
CA TYR A 62 7.58 1.10 5.47
C TYR A 62 6.16 0.87 5.98
N PHE A 63 5.41 -0.02 5.32
CA PHE A 63 4.01 -0.30 5.65
C PHE A 63 3.88 -1.33 6.78
N SER A 64 4.73 -1.26 7.81
CA SER A 64 4.72 -2.17 8.95
C SER A 64 3.97 -1.59 10.16
N ILE A 65 3.07 -2.38 10.76
CA ILE A 65 2.39 -2.08 12.02
C ILE A 65 3.18 -2.72 13.15
N LYS A 66 4.24 -2.04 13.60
CA LYS A 66 5.24 -2.60 14.54
C LYS A 66 4.65 -3.20 15.81
N HIS A 67 3.63 -2.56 16.39
CA HIS A 67 2.98 -3.04 17.61
C HIS A 67 2.07 -4.27 17.41
N ARG A 68 1.80 -4.66 16.16
CA ARG A 68 1.06 -5.87 15.78
C ARG A 68 1.97 -6.98 15.22
N GLY A 69 3.18 -6.64 14.79
CA GLY A 69 4.09 -7.56 14.11
C GLY A 69 3.57 -8.02 12.76
N GLU A 70 2.82 -7.17 12.05
CA GLU A 70 2.26 -7.44 10.73
C GLU A 70 2.44 -6.22 9.81
N THR A 71 2.49 -6.44 8.50
CA THR A 71 2.36 -5.39 7.50
C THR A 71 0.91 -4.92 7.37
N ARG A 72 0.72 -3.69 6.89
CA ARG A 72 -0.59 -3.11 6.57
C ARG A 72 -1.27 -3.88 5.45
N GLY A 73 -0.49 -4.29 4.46
CA GLY A 73 -0.92 -4.92 3.22
C GLY A 73 0.12 -5.89 2.68
N LEU A 74 -0.07 -6.34 1.44
CA LEU A 74 0.82 -7.29 0.76
C LEU A 74 1.96 -6.61 -0.02
N GLY A 75 2.23 -5.34 0.29
CA GLY A 75 3.28 -4.55 -0.33
C GLY A 75 2.84 -3.93 -1.65
N GLY A 76 3.82 -3.73 -2.53
CA GLY A 76 3.71 -3.03 -3.79
C GLY A 76 5.06 -2.40 -4.10
N ILE A 77 5.09 -1.10 -4.42
CA ILE A 77 6.34 -0.33 -4.48
C ILE A 77 6.25 0.89 -3.57
N PHE A 78 7.36 1.25 -2.94
CA PHE A 78 7.52 2.49 -2.18
C PHE A 78 8.91 3.07 -2.41
N PHE A 79 8.96 4.37 -2.67
CA PHE A 79 10.20 5.13 -2.81
C PHE A 79 10.03 6.54 -2.26
N ASP A 80 11.11 7.09 -1.74
CA ASP A 80 11.22 8.46 -1.28
C ASP A 80 12.65 8.94 -1.55
N ASP A 81 12.86 10.25 -1.52
CA ASP A 81 14.18 10.86 -1.75
C ASP A 81 14.84 10.37 -3.07
N LEU A 82 14.04 10.06 -4.10
CA LEU A 82 14.53 9.53 -5.38
C LEU A 82 15.01 10.68 -6.27
N ASN A 83 16.33 10.77 -6.44
CA ASN A 83 17.04 11.78 -7.23
C ASN A 83 18.37 11.24 -7.82
N ASP A 84 18.41 9.95 -8.14
CA ASP A 84 19.60 9.23 -8.61
C ASP A 84 19.85 9.36 -10.13
N LYS A 85 18.96 10.04 -10.85
CA LYS A 85 18.98 10.31 -12.29
C LYS A 85 18.53 11.73 -12.57
N GLU A 86 18.52 12.14 -13.83
CA GLU A 86 17.97 13.44 -14.23
C GLU A 86 16.46 13.56 -13.87
N PRO A 87 15.97 14.75 -13.48
CA PRO A 87 14.58 14.94 -13.07
C PRO A 87 13.54 14.42 -14.07
N ASP A 88 13.78 14.62 -15.37
CA ASP A 88 12.87 14.20 -16.43
C ASP A 88 12.75 12.66 -16.55
N GLU A 89 13.83 11.93 -16.26
CA GLU A 89 13.81 10.46 -16.24
C GLU A 89 12.98 9.93 -15.07
N ILE A 90 13.17 10.51 -13.87
CA ILE A 90 12.42 10.11 -12.68
C ILE A 90 10.95 10.56 -12.78
N PHE A 91 10.70 11.69 -13.43
CA PHE A 91 9.35 12.12 -13.77
C PHE A 91 8.67 11.11 -14.70
N ALA A 92 9.35 10.66 -15.75
CA ALA A 92 8.83 9.63 -16.67
C ALA A 92 8.51 8.32 -15.92
N PHE A 93 9.40 7.87 -15.03
CA PHE A 93 9.14 6.72 -14.16
C PHE A 93 7.91 6.92 -13.27
N SER A 94 7.83 8.05 -12.57
CA SER A 94 6.72 8.37 -11.65
C SER A 94 5.40 8.48 -12.39
N LYS A 95 5.40 9.05 -13.59
CA LYS A 95 4.23 9.15 -14.47
C LYS A 95 3.76 7.76 -14.92
N GLU A 96 4.66 6.89 -15.39
CA GLU A 96 4.29 5.54 -15.79
C GLU A 96 3.80 4.68 -14.62
N CYS A 97 4.34 4.88 -13.42
CA CYS A 97 3.81 4.26 -12.21
C CYS A 97 2.38 4.72 -11.91
N LEU A 98 2.09 6.02 -12.03
CA LEU A 98 0.74 6.56 -11.86
C LEU A 98 -0.22 6.03 -12.94
N ASP A 99 0.20 6.04 -14.20
CA ASP A 99 -0.56 5.51 -15.34
C ASP A 99 -0.90 4.00 -15.12
N SER A 100 -0.06 3.29 -14.35
CA SER A 100 -0.22 1.87 -14.03
C SER A 100 -1.18 1.56 -12.89
N VAL A 101 -1.67 2.56 -12.15
CA VAL A 101 -2.68 2.36 -11.09
C VAL A 101 -3.93 1.69 -11.62
N VAL A 102 -4.43 2.16 -12.77
CA VAL A 102 -5.63 1.66 -13.42
C VAL A 102 -5.48 0.19 -13.86
N PRO A 103 -4.48 -0.18 -14.68
CA PRO A 103 -4.30 -1.57 -15.09
C PRO A 103 -3.90 -2.49 -13.93
N ALA A 104 -3.24 -2.00 -12.88
CA ALA A 104 -2.90 -2.81 -11.72
C ALA A 104 -4.10 -3.15 -10.83
N TYR A 105 -5.09 -2.24 -10.70
CA TYR A 105 -6.16 -2.39 -9.71
C TYR A 105 -7.58 -2.57 -10.28
N LEU A 106 -7.94 -1.90 -11.38
CA LEU A 106 -9.30 -2.04 -11.91
C LEU A 106 -9.66 -3.46 -12.37
N PRO A 107 -8.76 -4.29 -12.92
CA PRO A 107 -9.09 -5.68 -13.22
C PRO A 107 -9.52 -6.48 -11.99
N LEU A 108 -8.87 -6.26 -10.85
CA LEU A 108 -9.20 -6.90 -9.58
C LEU A 108 -10.60 -6.48 -9.11
N VAL A 109 -10.89 -5.17 -9.18
CA VAL A 109 -12.23 -4.65 -8.87
C VAL A 109 -13.28 -5.24 -9.79
N ALA A 110 -13.03 -5.28 -11.10
CA ALA A 110 -13.97 -5.82 -12.08
C ALA A 110 -14.27 -7.32 -11.86
N LYS A 111 -13.25 -8.08 -11.44
CA LYS A 111 -13.35 -9.51 -11.13
C LYS A 111 -14.16 -9.79 -9.86
N HIS A 112 -13.99 -8.97 -8.82
CA HIS A 112 -14.48 -9.27 -7.47
C HIS A 112 -15.64 -8.39 -6.97
N LYS A 113 -16.05 -7.36 -7.70
CA LYS A 113 -17.09 -6.41 -7.24
C LYS A 113 -18.47 -7.05 -6.99
N ASP A 114 -18.77 -8.16 -7.66
CA ASP A 114 -20.06 -8.85 -7.62
C ASP A 114 -20.00 -10.16 -6.80
N ASP A 115 -18.86 -10.44 -6.15
CA ASP A 115 -18.70 -11.62 -5.31
C ASP A 115 -19.65 -11.57 -4.11
N GLU A 116 -20.32 -12.69 -3.85
CA GLU A 116 -21.12 -12.84 -2.63
C GLU A 116 -20.22 -12.85 -1.41
N TYR A 117 -20.69 -12.19 -0.34
CA TYR A 117 -20.00 -12.21 0.94
C TYR A 117 -20.98 -12.43 2.10
N THR A 118 -20.47 -13.05 3.16
CA THR A 118 -21.21 -13.26 4.40
C THR A 118 -21.02 -12.09 5.36
N GLU A 119 -21.91 -11.99 6.35
CA GLU A 119 -21.78 -11.02 7.43
C GLU A 119 -20.46 -11.20 8.21
N GLN A 120 -20.01 -12.45 8.40
CA GLN A 120 -18.73 -12.74 9.04
C GLN A 120 -17.56 -12.18 8.24
N GLN A 121 -17.58 -12.32 6.91
CA GLN A 121 -16.54 -11.75 6.05
C GLN A 121 -16.56 -10.22 6.07
N LYS A 122 -17.75 -9.62 6.17
CA LYS A 122 -17.89 -8.17 6.35
C LYS A 122 -17.31 -7.71 7.69
N GLN A 123 -17.53 -8.44 8.77
CA GLN A 123 -16.95 -8.15 10.08
C GLN A 123 -15.43 -8.26 10.08
N TRP A 124 -14.89 -9.28 9.41
CA TRP A 124 -13.44 -9.40 9.21
C TRP A 124 -12.86 -8.22 8.44
N GLN A 125 -13.51 -7.77 7.35
CA GLN A 125 -13.11 -6.55 6.64
C GLN A 125 -13.06 -5.34 7.58
N GLN A 126 -14.01 -5.19 8.51
CA GLN A 126 -14.00 -4.08 9.48
C GLN A 126 -12.82 -4.18 10.47
N MET A 127 -12.45 -5.39 10.89
CA MET A 127 -11.27 -5.63 11.72
C MET A 127 -9.98 -5.27 10.96
N ARG A 128 -9.87 -5.64 9.67
CA ARG A 128 -8.74 -5.23 8.81
C ARG A 128 -8.69 -3.72 8.58
N ARG A 129 -9.84 -3.07 8.39
CA ARG A 129 -9.93 -1.60 8.33
C ARG A 129 -9.44 -0.93 9.62
N GLY A 130 -9.67 -1.56 10.79
CA GLY A 130 -9.10 -1.11 12.06
C GLY A 130 -7.56 -1.07 12.04
N ARG A 131 -6.90 -2.05 11.41
CA ARG A 131 -5.43 -2.05 11.22
C ARG A 131 -4.97 -0.93 10.27
N TYR A 132 -5.75 -0.65 9.24
CA TYR A 132 -5.49 0.46 8.33
C TYR A 132 -5.52 1.82 9.06
N VAL A 133 -6.51 2.01 9.94
CA VAL A 133 -6.59 3.19 10.82
C VAL A 133 -5.39 3.27 11.77
N GLU A 134 -5.03 2.15 12.41
CA GLU A 134 -3.86 2.07 13.30
C GLU A 134 -2.58 2.52 12.58
N PHE A 135 -2.35 2.03 11.35
CA PHE A 135 -1.18 2.44 10.58
C PHE A 135 -1.18 3.95 10.27
N ASN A 136 -2.27 4.46 9.68
CA ASN A 136 -2.31 5.84 9.21
C ASN A 136 -2.19 6.85 10.37
N LEU A 137 -2.78 6.57 11.52
CA LEU A 137 -2.74 7.49 12.66
C LEU A 137 -1.46 7.40 13.49
N VAL A 138 -0.78 6.25 13.50
CA VAL A 138 0.38 6.01 14.38
C VAL A 138 1.72 6.07 13.64
N TYR A 139 1.78 5.56 12.40
CA TYR A 139 3.04 5.32 11.69
C TYR A 139 3.20 6.11 10.40
N ASP A 140 2.10 6.43 9.71
CA ASP A 140 2.20 7.14 8.44
C ASP A 140 2.81 8.54 8.62
N ARG A 141 4.01 8.74 8.06
CA ARG A 141 4.79 9.98 8.24
C ARG A 141 4.03 11.18 7.69
N GLY A 142 3.36 11.02 6.53
CA GLY A 142 2.59 12.08 5.88
C GLY A 142 1.42 12.55 6.73
N THR A 143 0.62 11.61 7.24
CA THR A 143 -0.52 11.88 8.12
C THR A 143 -0.07 12.56 9.41
N VAL A 144 0.91 11.98 10.12
CA VAL A 144 1.40 12.53 11.40
C VAL A 144 1.97 13.93 11.22
N PHE A 145 2.74 14.16 10.16
CA PHE A 145 3.29 15.48 9.85
C PHE A 145 2.17 16.49 9.57
N GLY A 146 1.26 16.17 8.65
CA GLY A 146 0.18 17.08 8.24
C GLY A 146 -0.75 17.47 9.40
N LEU A 147 -1.05 16.54 10.30
CA LEU A 147 -1.84 16.82 11.50
C LEU A 147 -1.11 17.74 12.50
N LYS A 148 0.22 17.64 12.60
CA LYS A 148 1.05 18.46 13.50
C LYS A 148 1.34 19.86 12.95
N THR A 149 1.37 20.03 11.64
CA THR A 149 1.77 21.29 10.98
C THR A 149 0.61 22.15 10.50
N GLY A 150 -0.63 21.76 10.81
CA GLY A 150 -1.83 22.54 10.45
C GLY A 150 -2.25 22.37 8.99
N GLY A 151 -1.97 21.22 8.38
CA GLY A 151 -2.47 20.89 7.05
C GLY A 151 -4.00 20.79 7.00
N ARG A 152 -4.56 20.68 5.79
CA ARG A 152 -6.01 20.60 5.60
C ARG A 152 -6.56 19.24 6.04
N ILE A 153 -7.06 19.19 7.27
CA ILE A 153 -7.47 17.97 8.00
C ILE A 153 -8.31 17.00 7.16
N GLU A 154 -9.40 17.46 6.54
CA GLU A 154 -10.28 16.60 5.74
C GLU A 154 -9.59 15.95 4.54
N SER A 155 -8.56 16.58 3.98
CA SER A 155 -7.77 15.97 2.89
C SER A 155 -6.74 14.96 3.41
N ILE A 156 -6.23 15.16 4.63
CA ILE A 156 -5.28 14.23 5.25
C ILE A 156 -6.01 12.94 5.67
N LEU A 157 -7.18 13.10 6.31
CA LEU A 157 -7.95 11.99 6.86
C LEU A 157 -8.85 11.28 5.85
N MET A 158 -8.87 11.70 4.58
CA MET A 158 -9.57 10.98 3.51
C MET A 158 -9.08 9.54 3.33
N SER A 159 -7.89 9.23 3.86
CA SER A 159 -7.34 7.88 3.88
C SER A 159 -8.07 6.95 4.86
N LEU A 160 -8.82 7.48 5.83
CA LEU A 160 -9.53 6.66 6.80
C LEU A 160 -10.77 6.00 6.16
N PRO A 161 -11.05 4.73 6.48
CA PRO A 161 -12.27 4.08 6.03
C PRO A 161 -13.49 4.70 6.73
N GLU A 162 -14.64 4.68 6.04
CA GLU A 162 -15.93 5.13 6.58
C GLU A 162 -16.30 4.43 7.90
N THR A 163 -16.00 3.14 8.01
CA THR A 163 -16.23 2.32 9.20
C THR A 163 -15.03 1.41 9.48
N ALA A 164 -14.78 1.16 10.76
CA ALA A 164 -13.77 0.21 11.25
C ALA A 164 -14.23 -0.40 12.58
N ARG A 165 -13.67 -1.55 12.94
CA ARG A 165 -14.02 -2.31 14.16
C ARG A 165 -12.78 -2.69 14.95
N TRP A 166 -12.92 -2.67 16.27
CA TRP A 166 -11.94 -3.18 17.22
C TRP A 166 -12.61 -4.12 18.20
N GLU A 167 -11.96 -5.25 18.44
CA GLU A 167 -12.40 -6.26 19.40
C GLU A 167 -11.25 -6.62 20.32
N TYR A 168 -11.57 -6.78 21.61
CA TYR A 168 -10.60 -7.20 22.60
C TYR A 168 -10.12 -8.62 22.30
N ASN A 169 -8.81 -8.79 22.15
CA ASN A 169 -8.14 -10.08 21.99
C ASN A 169 -8.75 -10.98 20.90
N HIS A 170 -9.21 -10.38 19.79
CA HIS A 170 -9.74 -11.12 18.65
C HIS A 170 -8.71 -12.12 18.10
N LYS A 171 -9.16 -13.35 17.83
CA LYS A 171 -8.36 -14.43 17.26
C LYS A 171 -9.04 -14.96 16.01
N VAL A 172 -8.28 -15.10 14.94
CA VAL A 172 -8.71 -15.82 13.73
C VAL A 172 -8.67 -17.33 14.00
N VAL A 173 -9.59 -18.06 13.40
CA VAL A 173 -9.65 -19.52 13.48
C VAL A 173 -8.61 -20.10 12.52
N GLU A 174 -7.81 -21.04 12.98
CA GLU A 174 -6.79 -21.69 12.13
C GLU A 174 -7.44 -22.41 10.95
N GLY A 175 -6.76 -22.41 9.79
CA GLY A 175 -7.25 -23.05 8.58
C GLY A 175 -8.36 -22.29 7.84
N THR A 176 -8.73 -21.07 8.26
CA THR A 176 -9.67 -20.22 7.52
C THR A 176 -8.95 -19.23 6.60
N PRO A 177 -9.65 -18.68 5.58
CA PRO A 177 -9.09 -17.63 4.71
C PRO A 177 -8.60 -16.39 5.47
N GLU A 178 -9.21 -16.05 6.62
CA GLU A 178 -8.75 -14.97 7.50
C GLU A 178 -7.38 -15.26 8.14
N ALA A 179 -7.13 -16.52 8.51
CA ALA A 179 -5.83 -16.93 9.03
C ALA A 179 -4.76 -16.92 7.93
N GLU A 180 -5.10 -17.33 6.71
CA GLU A 180 -4.20 -17.32 5.56
C GLU A 180 -3.70 -15.92 5.20
N ILE A 181 -4.63 -14.96 5.06
CA ILE A 181 -4.23 -13.57 4.74
C ILE A 181 -3.47 -12.92 5.90
N LEU A 182 -3.80 -13.26 7.16
CA LEU A 182 -3.08 -12.75 8.32
C LEU A 182 -1.64 -13.28 8.38
N ASP A 183 -1.43 -14.54 8.02
CA ASP A 183 -0.08 -15.10 7.86
C ASP A 183 0.72 -14.33 6.80
N ALA A 184 0.12 -14.04 5.64
CA ALA A 184 0.77 -13.27 4.58
C ALA A 184 1.14 -11.84 5.01
N PHE A 185 0.41 -11.23 5.95
CA PHE A 185 0.79 -9.94 6.54
C PHE A 185 1.91 -10.06 7.59
N LYS A 186 2.00 -11.17 8.31
CA LYS A 186 3.08 -11.39 9.30
C LYS A 186 4.39 -11.80 8.64
N ASN A 187 4.29 -12.49 7.51
CA ASN A 187 5.39 -13.08 6.78
C ASN A 187 5.37 -12.55 5.33
N PRO A 188 5.94 -11.35 5.07
CA PRO A 188 6.02 -10.80 3.72
C PRO A 188 6.62 -11.82 2.75
N ARG A 189 5.92 -12.05 1.64
CA ARG A 189 6.26 -13.08 0.66
C ARG A 189 7.00 -12.47 -0.53
N ASP A 190 7.81 -13.28 -1.19
CA ASP A 190 8.14 -13.00 -2.59
C ASP A 190 6.98 -13.43 -3.47
N TRP A 191 6.59 -12.58 -4.40
CA TRP A 191 5.47 -12.84 -5.32
C TRP A 191 5.97 -13.34 -6.68
N PHE A 192 7.30 -13.45 -6.87
CA PHE A 192 7.98 -13.96 -8.06
C PHE A 192 9.01 -15.06 -7.74
#